data_AF-A0A7V1N302-F1
#
_entry.id   AF-A0A7V1N302-F1
#
_cell.length_a   1.000
_cell.length_b   1.000
_cell.length_c   1.000
_cell.angle_alpha   90.00
_cell.angle_beta   90.00
_cell.angle_gamma   90.00
#
_symmetry.space_group_name_H-M   'P 1'
#
loop_
_entity.id
_entity.type
_entity.pdbx_description
1 polymer ?
#
loop_
_entity_poly.entity_id
_entity_poly.type
_entity_poly.pdbx_seq_one_letter_code
_entity_poly.pdbx_strand_id
1 'polypeptide(L)'
;MKAVAKKDTKFGEKISLRQLHPFKDYAVECLGLNEREAKLCTFLNIKTLGNLAETPVSKALAIRNLWHRSVESLMEKLTQFVTNWHEIERDFLNTPFTEILQKLTRYIPEKERVFFVRRYFYGETLSEIGRDYGMTREGVRQKLLKAQRSLQTPNWEELVERYVERHLVPLFKDDKGNFLPRREIKKQIETRFKEVLPVACATFVLLEQLYFSRKRTESAKVVRICRKFLERIIKRTFDARYRRACRQGEIGKKIRTLRHLQGWTQTDLARRLKCARITVNMWEKGKSIPKRKNIEKIARIFGLSKEALLMG
;
A
#
# COMPACT_ATOMS: atom_id res chain seq x y z
N MET A 1 16.15 34.31 23.73
CA MET A 1 15.86 34.57 22.29
C MET A 1 16.98 35.31 21.52
N LYS A 2 18.24 35.35 21.96
CA LYS A 2 19.39 35.86 21.15
C LYS A 2 20.69 35.10 21.46
N ALA A 3 20.61 33.78 21.67
CA ALA A 3 21.77 32.97 22.06
C ALA A 3 21.90 31.63 21.31
N VAL A 4 21.13 31.40 20.25
CA VAL A 4 21.25 30.20 19.39
C VAL A 4 22.09 30.49 18.14
N ALA A 5 22.69 31.68 18.05
CA ALA A 5 23.49 32.13 16.90
C ALA A 5 25.02 31.92 17.06
N LYS A 6 25.47 31.10 18.04
CA LYS A 6 26.91 30.82 18.25
C LYS A 6 27.17 29.35 18.58
N LYS A 7 26.84 28.45 17.66
CA LYS A 7 27.52 27.19 17.39
C LYS A 7 26.92 26.61 16.11
N ASP A 8 27.74 25.95 15.30
CA ASP A 8 27.32 25.29 14.07
C ASP A 8 26.57 23.99 14.42
N THR A 9 25.48 24.15 15.19
CA THR A 9 24.66 23.06 15.73
C THR A 9 24.08 22.28 14.58
N LYS A 10 24.40 20.99 14.54
CA LYS A 10 23.89 20.06 13.53
C LYS A 10 22.66 19.32 14.07
N PHE A 11 21.80 18.80 13.19
CA PHE A 11 20.64 18.02 13.65
C PHE A 11 21.04 16.83 14.53
N GLY A 12 22.20 16.22 14.27
CA GLY A 12 22.74 15.09 15.02
C GLY A 12 23.61 15.48 16.21
N GLU A 13 23.65 16.75 16.66
CA GLU A 13 24.59 17.18 17.72
C GLU A 13 24.44 16.40 19.03
N LYS A 14 23.24 15.89 19.32
CA LYS A 14 22.96 15.07 20.52
C LYS A 14 23.29 13.58 20.36
N ILE A 15 23.80 13.16 19.20
CA ILE A 15 23.96 11.75 18.83
C ILE A 15 25.45 11.40 18.73
N SER A 16 25.85 10.29 19.35
CA SER A 16 27.21 9.78 19.19
C SER A 16 27.45 9.32 17.75
N LEU A 17 28.55 9.74 17.13
CA LEU A 17 28.94 9.30 15.78
C LEU A 17 29.04 7.77 15.68
N ARG A 18 29.46 7.09 16.77
CA ARG A 18 29.50 5.62 16.82
C ARG A 18 28.11 5.00 16.74
N GLN A 19 27.12 5.63 17.39
CA GLN A 19 25.74 5.16 17.36
C GLN A 19 25.05 5.48 16.03
N LEU A 20 25.40 6.60 15.39
CA LEU A 20 24.88 6.96 14.07
C LEU A 20 25.46 6.10 12.94
N HIS A 21 26.72 5.69 13.05
CA HIS A 21 27.46 5.05 11.96
C HIS A 21 26.73 3.88 11.27
N PRO A 22 26.09 2.94 11.99
CA PRO A 22 25.33 1.84 11.37
C PRO A 22 24.14 2.30 10.52
N PHE A 23 23.64 3.52 10.75
CA PHE A 23 22.42 4.06 10.17
C PHE A 23 22.66 5.21 9.21
N LYS A 24 23.91 5.66 9.02
CA LYS A 24 24.24 6.88 8.27
C LYS A 24 23.69 6.89 6.83
N ASP A 25 23.59 5.71 6.21
CA ASP A 25 23.14 5.54 4.83
C ASP A 25 21.63 5.28 4.73
N TYR A 26 20.91 5.26 5.86
CA TYR A 26 19.48 4.96 5.87
C TYR A 26 18.69 6.17 5.39
N ALA A 27 17.64 5.92 4.62
CA ALA A 27 16.76 6.97 4.09
C ALA A 27 16.11 7.77 5.23
N VAL A 28 16.09 9.10 5.12
CA VAL A 28 15.59 10.00 6.18
C VAL A 28 14.10 9.78 6.49
N GLU A 29 13.34 9.23 5.54
CA GLU A 29 11.93 8.90 5.71
C GLU A 29 11.65 7.85 6.79
N CYS A 30 12.65 7.07 7.20
CA CYS A 30 12.50 6.08 8.27
C CYS A 30 12.14 6.71 9.64
N LEU A 31 12.34 8.02 9.78
CA LEU A 31 11.94 8.78 10.96
C LEU A 31 10.42 9.05 11.04
N GLY A 32 9.63 8.65 10.04
CA GLY A 32 8.18 8.90 10.04
C GLY A 32 7.88 10.39 9.91
N LEU A 33 8.32 10.99 8.81
CA LEU A 33 8.25 12.44 8.59
C LEU A 33 6.81 12.93 8.39
N ASN A 34 6.45 14.04 9.04
CA ASN A 34 5.24 14.79 8.69
C ASN A 34 5.47 15.66 7.44
N GLU A 35 4.41 16.31 6.93
CA GLU A 35 4.50 17.09 5.69
C GLU A 35 5.54 18.22 5.76
N ARG A 36 5.67 18.89 6.90
CA ARG A 36 6.61 20.01 7.04
C ARG A 36 8.04 19.50 7.05
N GLU A 37 8.30 18.41 7.78
CA GLU A 37 9.60 17.76 7.86
C GLU A 37 10.05 17.18 6.51
N ALA A 38 9.14 16.54 5.78
CA ALA A 38 9.43 16.02 4.45
C ALA A 38 9.78 17.15 3.46
N LYS A 39 9.06 18.28 3.52
CA LYS A 39 9.38 19.49 2.72
C LYS A 39 10.75 20.06 3.09
N LEU A 40 11.08 20.12 4.37
CA LEU A 40 12.40 20.53 4.86
C LEU A 40 13.50 19.68 4.23
N CYS A 41 13.39 18.36 4.39
CA CYS A 41 14.40 17.42 3.92
C CYS A 41 14.57 17.51 2.40
N THR A 42 13.47 17.63 1.67
CA THR A 42 13.48 17.81 0.22
C THR A 42 14.19 19.10 -0.20
N PHE A 43 13.85 20.23 0.45
CA PHE A 43 14.44 21.54 0.13
C PHE A 43 15.94 21.58 0.39
N LEU A 44 16.40 20.93 1.46
CA LEU A 44 17.82 20.83 1.81
C LEU A 44 18.55 19.66 1.13
N ASN A 45 17.88 18.91 0.25
CA ASN A 45 18.41 17.72 -0.40
C ASN A 45 18.96 16.66 0.60
N ILE A 46 18.32 16.55 1.76
CA ILE A 46 18.61 15.55 2.79
C ILE A 46 17.96 14.24 2.36
N LYS A 47 18.78 13.23 2.07
CA LYS A 47 18.30 11.91 1.63
C LYS A 47 18.50 10.84 2.69
N THR A 48 19.54 10.96 3.51
CA THR A 48 19.87 9.96 4.52
C THR A 48 19.90 10.52 5.94
N LEU A 49 19.87 9.64 6.95
CA LEU A 49 20.07 10.01 8.35
C LEU A 49 21.44 10.62 8.60
N GLY A 50 22.48 10.18 7.88
CA GLY A 50 23.80 10.81 7.90
C GLY A 50 23.76 12.23 7.35
N ASN A 51 23.11 12.43 6.18
CA ASN A 51 22.93 13.78 5.63
C ASN A 51 22.15 14.68 6.60
N LEU A 52 21.09 14.16 7.22
CA LEU A 52 20.31 14.90 8.21
C LEU A 52 21.22 15.28 9.39
N ALA A 53 21.86 14.29 10.02
CA ALA A 53 22.69 14.45 11.20
C ALA A 53 23.83 15.46 11.00
N GLU A 54 24.42 15.51 9.80
CA GLU A 54 25.52 16.41 9.46
C GLU A 54 25.06 17.81 9.05
N THR A 55 23.78 17.99 8.70
CA THR A 55 23.26 19.27 8.23
C THR A 55 23.23 20.31 9.36
N PRO A 56 23.81 21.50 9.17
CA PRO A 56 23.67 22.60 10.12
C PRO A 56 22.22 23.06 10.25
N VAL A 57 21.74 23.22 11.49
CA VAL A 57 20.40 23.70 11.81
C VAL A 57 20.16 25.11 11.24
N SER A 58 21.20 25.93 11.15
CA SER A 58 21.16 27.26 10.54
C SER A 58 20.61 27.24 9.10
N LYS A 59 20.95 26.21 8.31
CA LYS A 59 20.44 26.04 6.94
C LYS A 59 18.93 25.78 6.92
N ALA A 60 18.41 25.04 7.90
CA ALA A 60 16.99 24.78 8.02
C ALA A 60 16.21 26.01 8.49
N LEU A 61 16.77 26.76 9.44
CA LEU A 61 16.15 27.97 9.99
C LEU A 61 16.13 29.14 9.00
N ALA A 62 17.01 29.14 7.99
CA ALA A 62 17.01 30.13 6.91
C ALA A 62 15.81 29.98 5.95
N ILE A 63 15.08 28.85 6.01
CA ILE A 63 13.96 28.58 5.10
C ILE A 63 12.68 29.25 5.63
N ARG A 64 12.18 30.24 4.89
CA ARG A 64 10.93 30.94 5.20
C ARG A 64 9.75 29.96 5.30
N ASN A 65 8.93 30.11 6.34
CA ASN A 65 7.76 29.24 6.67
C ASN A 65 8.10 27.83 7.21
N LEU A 66 9.37 27.53 7.51
CA LEU A 66 9.75 26.35 8.28
C LEU A 66 10.21 26.76 9.67
N TRP A 67 9.49 26.26 10.67
CA TRP A 67 9.57 26.76 12.05
C TRP A 67 10.49 25.88 12.89
N HIS A 68 11.00 26.46 13.99
CA HIS A 68 11.78 25.79 15.04
C HIS A 68 11.21 24.41 15.44
N ARG A 69 9.88 24.26 15.48
CA ARG A 69 9.20 23.00 15.82
C ARG A 69 9.54 21.83 14.91
N SER A 70 9.70 22.05 13.60
CA SER A 70 10.07 20.97 12.67
C SER A 70 11.53 20.57 12.82
N VAL A 71 12.40 21.53 13.14
CA VAL A 71 13.80 21.26 13.46
C VAL A 71 13.90 20.44 14.75
N GLU A 72 13.26 20.91 15.83
CA GLU A 72 13.23 20.21 17.12
C GLU A 72 12.66 18.79 16.97
N SER A 73 11.54 18.63 16.25
CA SER A 73 10.95 17.31 16.03
C SER A 73 11.85 16.38 15.22
N LEU A 74 12.55 16.87 14.18
CA LEU A 74 13.52 16.06 13.44
C LEU A 74 14.71 15.64 14.29
N MET A 75 15.24 16.55 15.11
CA MET A 75 16.33 16.24 16.04
C MET A 75 15.90 15.18 17.06
N GLU A 76 14.70 15.33 17.62
CA GLU A 76 14.14 14.36 18.56
C GLU A 76 13.92 12.99 17.90
N LYS A 77 13.29 12.94 16.73
CA LYS A 77 13.07 11.71 15.97
C LYS A 77 14.38 11.01 15.63
N LEU A 78 15.37 11.76 15.14
CA LEU A 78 16.69 11.21 14.81
C LEU A 78 17.38 10.64 16.07
N THR A 79 17.30 11.35 17.19
CA THR A 79 17.87 10.90 18.47
C THR A 79 17.17 9.64 18.98
N GLN A 80 15.84 9.65 19.03
CA GLN A 80 15.04 8.49 19.46
C GLN A 80 15.28 7.27 18.57
N PHE A 81 15.38 7.47 17.25
CA PHE A 81 15.66 6.39 16.30
C PHE A 81 17.01 5.73 16.60
N VAL A 82 18.07 6.53 16.74
CA VAL A 82 19.42 6.00 16.96
C VAL A 82 19.55 5.34 18.34
N THR A 83 18.91 5.91 19.38
CA THR A 83 18.99 5.37 20.75
C THR A 83 18.15 4.10 20.93
N ASN A 84 16.96 4.02 20.32
CA ASN A 84 15.98 2.95 20.60
C ASN A 84 15.84 1.94 19.46
N TRP A 85 16.76 1.93 18.49
CA TRP A 85 16.64 1.08 17.30
C TRP A 85 16.45 -0.40 17.62
N HIS A 86 17.22 -0.94 18.57
CA HIS A 86 17.11 -2.35 18.97
C HIS A 86 15.75 -2.70 19.57
N GLU A 87 15.09 -1.76 20.24
CA GLU A 87 13.74 -1.94 20.77
C GLU A 87 12.71 -1.94 19.64
N ILE A 88 12.86 -1.06 18.64
CA ILE A 88 11.99 -1.01 17.45
C ILE A 88 12.11 -2.33 16.67
N GLU A 89 13.32 -2.83 16.46
CA GLU A 89 13.59 -4.09 15.78
C GLU A 89 12.95 -5.28 16.53
N ARG A 90 13.16 -5.35 17.84
CA ARG A 90 12.59 -6.39 18.70
C ARG A 90 11.07 -6.34 18.72
N ASP A 91 10.49 -5.14 18.85
CA ASP A 91 9.05 -4.92 18.82
C ASP A 91 8.46 -5.39 17.49
N PHE A 92 9.10 -5.07 16.36
CA PHE A 92 8.66 -5.55 15.06
C PHE A 92 8.75 -7.08 14.95
N LEU A 93 9.90 -7.67 15.33
CA LEU A 93 10.10 -9.13 15.29
C LEU A 93 9.16 -9.90 16.20
N ASN A 94 8.60 -9.29 17.24
CA ASN A 94 7.63 -9.91 18.13
C ASN A 94 6.17 -9.59 17.74
N THR A 95 5.95 -8.79 16.70
CA THR A 95 4.60 -8.39 16.27
C THR A 95 3.84 -9.57 15.67
N PRO A 96 2.59 -9.84 16.12
CA PRO A 96 1.75 -10.82 15.46
C PRO A 96 1.58 -10.53 13.97
N PHE A 97 1.55 -11.56 13.12
CA PHE A 97 1.39 -11.39 11.66
C PHE A 97 0.14 -10.61 11.29
N THR A 98 -0.91 -10.70 12.09
CA THR A 98 -2.17 -9.98 11.94
C THR A 98 -2.04 -8.47 12.07
N GLU A 99 -1.02 -8.01 12.80
CA GLU A 99 -0.80 -6.61 13.16
C GLU A 99 0.36 -5.96 12.38
N ILE A 100 1.19 -6.77 11.70
CA ILE A 100 2.38 -6.28 10.99
C ILE A 100 2.03 -5.18 10.00
N LEU A 101 0.91 -5.31 9.28
CA LEU A 101 0.48 -4.33 8.30
C LEU A 101 0.08 -3.01 8.95
N GLN A 102 -0.57 -3.06 10.12
CA GLN A 102 -0.91 -1.87 10.89
C GLN A 102 0.35 -1.17 11.39
N LYS A 103 1.34 -1.92 11.92
CA LYS A 103 2.63 -1.34 12.32
C LYS A 103 3.35 -0.70 11.13
N LEU A 104 3.41 -1.39 9.98
CA LEU A 104 4.00 -0.86 8.75
C LEU A 104 3.31 0.44 8.29
N THR A 105 1.98 0.54 8.42
CA THR A 105 1.26 1.76 8.00
C THR A 105 1.65 3.02 8.78
N ARG A 106 2.21 2.90 10.00
CA ARG A 106 2.64 4.05 10.82
C ARG A 106 3.78 4.82 10.16
N TYR A 107 4.64 4.13 9.42
CA TYR A 107 5.77 4.72 8.69
C TYR A 107 5.35 5.37 7.37
N ILE A 108 4.13 5.09 6.89
CA ILE A 108 3.60 5.73 5.69
C ILE A 108 3.09 7.12 6.08
N PRO A 109 3.53 8.19 5.39
CA PRO A 109 2.98 9.53 5.59
C PRO A 109 1.47 9.55 5.45
N GLU A 110 0.79 10.36 6.26
CA GLU A 110 -0.68 10.40 6.34
C GLU A 110 -1.37 10.54 4.98
N LYS A 111 -0.83 11.41 4.12
CA LYS A 111 -1.34 11.65 2.76
C LYS A 111 -1.31 10.42 1.88
N GLU A 112 -0.33 9.54 2.04
CA GLU A 112 -0.19 8.32 1.26
C GLU A 112 -0.84 7.11 1.95
N ARG A 113 -0.95 7.15 3.28
CA ARG A 113 -1.50 6.08 4.13
C ARG A 113 -2.94 5.75 3.77
N VAL A 114 -3.77 6.76 3.49
CA VAL A 114 -5.18 6.53 3.14
C VAL A 114 -5.33 5.73 1.84
N PHE A 115 -4.51 6.02 0.83
CA PHE A 115 -4.48 5.27 -0.43
C PHE A 115 -4.00 3.84 -0.21
N PHE A 116 -2.98 3.68 0.64
CA PHE A 116 -2.43 2.38 1.00
C PHE A 116 -3.46 1.50 1.70
N VAL A 117 -4.16 2.04 2.71
CA VAL A 117 -5.20 1.30 3.44
C VAL A 117 -6.34 0.90 2.50
N ARG A 118 -6.85 1.82 1.68
CA ARG A 118 -7.91 1.52 0.70
C ARG A 118 -7.49 0.46 -0.31
N ARG A 119 -6.26 0.52 -0.80
CA ARG A 119 -5.75 -0.45 -1.77
C ARG A 119 -5.51 -1.83 -1.17
N TYR A 120 -4.87 -1.89 -0.02
CA TYR A 120 -4.34 -3.15 0.53
C TYR A 120 -5.27 -3.76 1.58
N PHE A 121 -5.90 -2.98 2.48
CA PHE A 121 -6.85 -3.54 3.44
C PHE A 121 -8.26 -3.73 2.86
N TYR A 122 -8.79 -2.72 2.17
CA TYR A 122 -10.15 -2.76 1.62
C TYR A 122 -10.21 -3.34 0.20
N GLY A 123 -9.06 -3.55 -0.42
CA GLY A 123 -8.95 -4.18 -1.73
C GLY A 123 -9.45 -3.31 -2.88
N GLU A 124 -9.64 -2.01 -2.69
CA GLU A 124 -10.18 -1.15 -3.73
C GLU A 124 -9.23 -1.01 -4.94
N THR A 125 -9.81 -0.83 -6.13
CA THR A 125 -9.04 -0.58 -7.33
C THR A 125 -8.49 0.85 -7.35
N LEU A 126 -7.38 1.05 -8.05
CA LEU A 126 -6.79 2.39 -8.24
C LEU A 126 -7.77 3.40 -8.86
N SER A 127 -8.73 2.92 -9.65
CA SER A 127 -9.73 3.78 -10.30
C SER A 127 -10.87 4.17 -9.36
N GLU A 128 -11.26 3.28 -8.43
CA GLU A 128 -12.25 3.59 -7.38
C GLU A 128 -11.69 4.61 -6.41
N ILE A 129 -10.47 4.38 -5.93
CA ILE A 129 -9.75 5.34 -5.07
C ILE A 129 -9.59 6.68 -5.82
N GLY A 130 -9.20 6.64 -7.10
CA GLY A 130 -9.01 7.85 -7.90
C GLY A 130 -10.28 8.69 -8.01
N ARG A 131 -11.43 8.06 -8.25
CA ARG A 131 -12.72 8.74 -8.34
C ARG A 131 -13.07 9.52 -7.07
N ASP A 132 -12.83 8.91 -5.90
CA ASP A 132 -13.22 9.50 -4.62
C ASP A 132 -12.33 10.68 -4.22
N TYR A 133 -11.09 10.72 -4.70
CA TYR A 133 -10.15 11.82 -4.45
C TYR A 133 -10.00 12.79 -5.64
N GLY A 134 -10.79 12.63 -6.71
CA GLY A 134 -10.64 13.45 -7.93
C GLY A 134 -9.30 13.25 -8.65
N MET A 135 -8.69 12.07 -8.52
CA MET A 135 -7.38 11.73 -9.06
C MET A 135 -7.48 10.73 -10.23
N THR A 136 -6.50 10.77 -11.14
CA THR A 136 -6.35 9.72 -12.16
C THR A 136 -5.86 8.41 -11.53
N ARG A 137 -6.11 7.29 -12.21
CA ARG A 137 -5.55 5.96 -11.85
C ARG A 137 -4.03 6.03 -11.64
N GLU A 138 -3.34 6.77 -12.51
CA GLU A 138 -1.90 6.96 -12.43
C GLU A 138 -1.51 7.83 -11.24
N GLY A 139 -2.28 8.88 -10.93
CA GLY A 139 -2.06 9.69 -9.72
C GLY A 139 -2.15 8.86 -8.44
N VAL A 140 -3.12 7.96 -8.34
CA VAL A 140 -3.22 7.01 -7.21
C VAL A 140 -2.04 6.04 -7.21
N ARG A 141 -1.62 5.53 -8.38
CA ARG A 141 -0.44 4.67 -8.48
C ARG A 141 0.81 5.38 -7.95
N GLN A 142 1.02 6.65 -8.30
CA GLN A 142 2.13 7.44 -7.81
C GLN A 142 2.09 7.65 -6.29
N LYS A 143 0.89 7.88 -5.72
CA LYS A 143 0.71 7.93 -4.26
C LYS A 143 1.08 6.61 -3.59
N LEU A 144 0.65 5.48 -4.16
CA LEU A 144 1.02 4.17 -3.64
C LEU A 144 2.51 3.88 -3.78
N LEU A 145 3.15 4.28 -4.89
CA LEU A 145 4.60 4.14 -5.04
C LEU A 145 5.37 4.97 -4.01
N LYS A 146 4.86 6.14 -3.64
CA LYS A 146 5.43 6.94 -2.54
C LYS A 146 5.23 6.24 -1.20
N ALA A 147 4.02 5.72 -0.93
CA ALA A 147 3.74 4.92 0.26
C ALA A 147 4.69 3.73 0.41
N GLN A 148 4.90 3.01 -0.71
CA GLN A 148 5.77 1.85 -0.79
C GLN A 148 7.25 2.22 -0.56
N ARG A 149 7.73 3.35 -1.10
CA ARG A 149 9.08 3.84 -0.83
C ARG A 149 9.31 4.13 0.64
N SER A 150 8.33 4.69 1.35
CA SER A 150 8.41 4.89 2.81
C SER A 150 8.48 3.58 3.61
N LEU A 151 8.07 2.45 3.01
CA LEU A 151 8.23 1.14 3.62
C LEU A 151 9.58 0.50 3.29
N GLN A 152 10.19 0.82 2.15
CA GLN A 152 11.45 0.24 1.68
C GLN A 152 12.71 0.87 2.29
N THR A 153 12.63 1.46 3.51
CA THR A 153 13.83 2.06 4.11
C THR A 153 14.90 1.00 4.36
N PRO A 154 16.20 1.31 4.22
CA PRO A 154 17.28 0.34 4.42
C PRO A 154 17.17 -0.34 5.80
N ASN A 155 17.50 -1.64 5.86
CA ASN A 155 17.28 -2.60 6.97
C ASN A 155 15.88 -3.19 7.14
N TRP A 156 14.81 -2.62 6.56
CA TRP A 156 13.53 -3.35 6.53
C TRP A 156 13.62 -4.66 5.78
N GLU A 157 14.47 -4.74 4.77
CA GLU A 157 14.66 -5.95 3.98
C GLU A 157 15.20 -7.11 4.84
N GLU A 158 16.25 -6.86 5.63
CA GLU A 158 16.82 -7.85 6.56
C GLU A 158 15.83 -8.16 7.70
N LEU A 159 15.22 -7.13 8.27
CA LEU A 159 14.23 -7.29 9.34
C LEU A 159 13.00 -8.10 8.89
N VAL A 160 12.52 -7.86 7.66
CA VAL A 160 11.43 -8.63 7.05
C VAL A 160 11.88 -10.05 6.71
N GLU A 161 13.10 -10.26 6.23
CA GLU A 161 13.65 -11.60 6.01
C GLU A 161 13.64 -12.39 7.33
N ARG A 162 14.21 -11.82 8.41
CA ARG A 162 14.22 -12.41 9.75
C ARG A 162 12.82 -12.63 10.30
N TYR A 163 11.89 -11.73 10.04
CA TYR A 163 10.49 -11.89 10.43
C TYR A 163 9.83 -13.08 9.71
N VAL A 164 10.04 -13.21 8.39
CA VAL A 164 9.53 -14.34 7.59
C VAL A 164 10.14 -15.65 8.07
N GLU A 165 11.45 -15.67 8.31
CA GLU A 165 12.15 -16.84 8.87
C GLU A 165 11.60 -17.25 10.22
N ARG A 166 11.34 -16.30 11.12
CA ARG A 166 10.84 -16.58 12.47
C ARG A 166 9.38 -17.03 12.50
N HIS A 167 8.51 -16.41 11.71
CA HIS A 167 7.06 -16.55 11.86
C HIS A 167 6.35 -17.31 10.75
N LEU A 168 6.96 -17.39 9.56
CA LEU A 168 6.31 -17.95 8.37
C LEU A 168 6.98 -19.23 7.89
N VAL A 169 8.31 -19.29 7.87
CA VAL A 169 9.05 -20.50 7.48
C VAL A 169 8.65 -21.74 8.31
N PRO A 170 8.39 -21.64 9.64
CA PRO A 170 7.95 -22.78 10.43
C PRO A 170 6.60 -23.37 9.98
N LEU A 171 5.76 -22.61 9.27
CA LEU A 171 4.50 -23.13 8.71
C LEU A 171 4.72 -24.06 7.50
N PHE A 172 5.95 -24.12 7.00
CA PHE A 172 6.33 -24.81 5.78
C PHE A 172 7.29 -25.95 6.02
N LYS A 173 7.89 -26.04 7.21
CA LYS A 173 8.99 -26.96 7.50
C LYS A 173 8.74 -27.77 8.76
N ASP A 174 9.30 -28.98 8.79
CA ASP A 174 9.45 -29.77 10.00
C ASP A 174 10.64 -29.29 10.86
N ASP A 175 10.79 -29.87 12.05
CA ASP A 175 11.89 -29.56 12.97
C ASP A 175 13.28 -29.88 12.41
N LYS A 176 13.35 -30.68 11.32
CA LYS A 176 14.58 -31.04 10.62
C LYS A 176 14.87 -30.09 9.44
N GLY A 177 14.01 -29.10 9.20
CA GLY A 177 14.16 -28.10 8.14
C GLY A 177 13.67 -28.53 6.75
N ASN A 178 13.00 -29.68 6.63
CA ASN A 178 12.45 -30.19 5.37
C ASN A 178 11.06 -29.62 5.11
N PHE A 179 10.72 -29.40 3.83
CA PHE A 179 9.38 -28.92 3.47
C PHE A 179 8.30 -29.96 3.79
N LEU A 180 7.27 -29.51 4.50
CA LEU A 180 6.10 -30.31 4.82
C LEU A 180 5.29 -30.66 3.54
N PRO A 181 4.50 -31.75 3.57
CA PRO A 181 3.59 -32.07 2.48
C PRO A 181 2.60 -30.92 2.20
N ARG A 182 2.28 -30.69 0.92
CA ARG A 182 1.37 -29.59 0.50
C ARG A 182 0.03 -29.55 1.23
N ARG A 183 -0.53 -30.71 1.57
CA ARG A 183 -1.81 -30.83 2.30
C ARG A 183 -1.70 -30.26 3.71
N GLU A 184 -0.57 -30.48 4.36
CA GLU A 184 -0.32 -30.03 5.73
C GLU A 184 -0.03 -28.53 5.77
N ILE A 185 0.86 -28.04 4.91
CA ILE A 185 1.10 -26.59 4.72
C ILE A 185 -0.23 -25.87 4.49
N LYS A 186 -1.06 -26.41 3.61
CA LYS A 186 -2.39 -25.86 3.32
C LYS A 186 -3.24 -25.76 4.59
N LYS A 187 -3.33 -26.83 5.37
CA LYS A 187 -4.11 -26.88 6.62
C LYS A 187 -3.58 -25.85 7.63
N GLN A 188 -2.26 -25.77 7.81
CA GLN A 188 -1.64 -24.82 8.73
C GLN A 188 -1.91 -23.37 8.33
N ILE A 189 -1.78 -23.02 7.04
CA ILE A 189 -2.08 -21.67 6.52
C ILE A 189 -3.57 -21.34 6.68
N GLU A 190 -4.47 -22.28 6.35
CA GLU A 190 -5.92 -22.11 6.52
C GLU A 190 -6.28 -21.83 7.98
N THR A 191 -5.74 -22.60 8.92
CA THR A 191 -5.96 -22.41 10.36
C THR A 191 -5.38 -21.08 10.84
N ARG A 192 -4.13 -20.75 10.46
CA ARG A 192 -3.42 -19.56 10.95
C ARG A 192 -4.07 -18.25 10.53
N PHE A 193 -4.61 -18.17 9.30
CA PHE A 193 -5.12 -16.93 8.73
C PHE A 193 -6.64 -16.90 8.53
N LYS A 194 -7.38 -17.88 9.07
CA LYS A 194 -8.83 -18.03 8.90
C LYS A 194 -9.60 -16.73 9.17
N GLU A 195 -9.34 -16.10 10.33
CA GLU A 195 -10.08 -14.93 10.82
C GLU A 195 -9.58 -13.60 10.24
N VAL A 196 -8.45 -13.61 9.53
CA VAL A 196 -7.79 -12.39 9.02
C VAL A 196 -7.46 -12.50 7.52
N LEU A 197 -8.19 -13.33 6.79
CA LEU A 197 -7.84 -13.73 5.43
C LEU A 197 -7.56 -12.54 4.49
N PRO A 198 -8.38 -11.46 4.44
CA PRO A 198 -8.11 -10.30 3.59
C PRO A 198 -6.81 -9.58 3.97
N VAL A 199 -6.60 -9.35 5.27
CA VAL A 199 -5.40 -8.67 5.79
C VAL A 199 -4.16 -9.51 5.52
N ALA A 200 -4.23 -10.82 5.74
CA ALA A 200 -3.12 -11.72 5.50
C ALA A 200 -2.71 -11.71 4.02
N CYS A 201 -3.68 -11.84 3.09
CA CYS A 201 -3.38 -11.78 1.67
C CYS A 201 -2.76 -10.44 1.27
N ALA A 202 -3.28 -9.32 1.80
CA ALA A 202 -2.72 -8.00 1.56
C ALA A 202 -1.26 -7.88 2.02
N THR A 203 -0.96 -8.37 3.22
CA THR A 203 0.39 -8.44 3.77
C THR A 203 1.31 -9.24 2.85
N PHE A 204 0.92 -10.45 2.44
CA PHE A 204 1.76 -11.26 1.55
C PHE A 204 1.97 -10.63 0.16
N VAL A 205 0.96 -9.97 -0.40
CA VAL A 205 1.10 -9.20 -1.65
C VAL A 205 2.14 -8.09 -1.47
N LEU A 206 2.08 -7.36 -0.35
CA LEU A 206 3.02 -6.29 -0.05
C LEU A 206 4.43 -6.80 0.18
N LEU A 207 4.61 -7.87 0.98
CA LEU A 207 5.91 -8.48 1.21
C LEU A 207 6.53 -8.92 -0.12
N GLU A 208 5.75 -9.59 -0.99
CA GLU A 208 6.22 -10.00 -2.31
C GLU A 208 6.62 -8.82 -3.19
N GLN A 209 5.80 -7.76 -3.23
CA GLN A 209 6.08 -6.60 -4.09
C GLN A 209 7.27 -5.77 -3.61
N LEU A 210 7.38 -5.55 -2.30
CA LEU A 210 8.34 -4.63 -1.70
C LEU A 210 9.72 -5.25 -1.53
N TYR A 211 9.78 -6.49 -1.05
CA TYR A 211 11.03 -7.10 -0.57
C TYR A 211 11.45 -8.33 -1.36
N PHE A 212 10.49 -9.06 -1.96
CA PHE A 212 10.78 -10.37 -2.58
C PHE A 212 10.51 -10.45 -4.09
N SER A 213 10.25 -9.31 -4.75
CA SER A 213 9.76 -9.29 -6.15
C SER A 213 10.76 -9.92 -7.13
N ARG A 214 12.06 -9.80 -6.84
CA ARG A 214 13.17 -10.35 -7.65
C ARG A 214 14.05 -11.38 -6.92
N LYS A 215 13.80 -11.66 -5.63
CA LYS A 215 14.64 -12.55 -4.81
C LYS A 215 14.36 -14.03 -5.05
N ARG A 216 15.37 -14.91 -5.01
CA ARG A 216 15.16 -16.38 -5.08
C ARG A 216 15.41 -17.10 -3.74
N THR A 217 15.41 -16.36 -2.63
CA THR A 217 15.59 -16.88 -1.27
C THR A 217 14.45 -17.82 -0.84
N GLU A 218 14.68 -18.55 0.24
CA GLU A 218 13.65 -19.42 0.83
C GLU A 218 12.43 -18.62 1.31
N SER A 219 12.65 -17.53 2.04
CA SER A 219 11.61 -16.58 2.45
C SER A 219 10.78 -16.10 1.26
N ALA A 220 11.43 -15.80 0.13
CA ALA A 220 10.73 -15.42 -1.09
C ALA A 220 9.84 -16.55 -1.65
N LYS A 221 10.25 -17.81 -1.54
CA LYS A 221 9.43 -18.98 -1.94
C LYS A 221 8.22 -19.13 -1.01
N VAL A 222 8.43 -19.06 0.30
CA VAL A 222 7.37 -19.15 1.33
C VAL A 222 6.32 -18.07 1.13
N VAL A 223 6.75 -16.80 0.99
CA VAL A 223 5.86 -15.65 0.75
C VAL A 223 5.00 -15.86 -0.51
N ARG A 224 5.60 -16.32 -1.62
CA ARG A 224 4.86 -16.57 -2.87
C ARG A 224 3.84 -17.69 -2.74
N ILE A 225 4.19 -18.78 -2.05
CA ILE A 225 3.27 -19.90 -1.86
C ILE A 225 2.08 -19.45 -1.02
N CYS A 226 2.32 -18.78 0.12
CA CYS A 226 1.29 -18.19 0.95
C CYS A 226 0.39 -17.23 0.17
N ARG A 227 0.97 -16.26 -0.57
CA ARG A 227 0.20 -15.32 -1.37
C ARG A 227 -0.71 -16.04 -2.36
N LYS A 228 -0.16 -16.93 -3.20
CA LYS A 228 -0.94 -17.66 -4.23
C LYS A 228 -2.06 -18.49 -3.61
N PHE A 229 -1.79 -19.05 -2.43
CA PHE A 229 -2.76 -19.86 -1.71
C PHE A 229 -3.89 -19.00 -1.13
N LEU A 230 -3.56 -17.95 -0.38
CA LEU A 230 -4.53 -17.02 0.20
C LEU A 230 -5.35 -16.32 -0.89
N GLU A 231 -4.73 -15.93 -2.00
CA GLU A 231 -5.45 -15.41 -3.17
C GLU A 231 -6.50 -16.39 -3.69
N ARG A 232 -6.22 -17.70 -3.70
CA ARG A 232 -7.20 -18.71 -4.13
C ARG A 232 -8.33 -18.87 -3.11
N ILE A 233 -8.05 -18.77 -1.81
CA ILE A 233 -9.09 -18.80 -0.79
C ILE A 233 -9.96 -17.54 -0.91
N ILE A 234 -9.37 -16.35 -0.99
CA ILE A 234 -10.10 -15.09 -1.18
C ILE A 234 -10.91 -15.11 -2.48
N LYS A 235 -10.35 -15.61 -3.59
CA LYS A 235 -11.10 -15.84 -4.84
C LYS A 235 -12.21 -16.90 -4.71
N ARG A 236 -12.31 -17.64 -3.61
CA ARG A 236 -13.46 -18.51 -3.33
C ARG A 236 -14.45 -17.83 -2.38
N THR A 237 -13.97 -17.10 -1.37
CA THR A 237 -14.80 -16.46 -0.32
C THR A 237 -15.31 -15.05 -0.67
N PHE A 238 -14.50 -14.20 -1.30
CA PHE A 238 -14.78 -12.78 -1.57
C PHE A 238 -15.35 -12.52 -2.98
N ASP A 239 -15.25 -13.52 -3.85
CA ASP A 239 -15.41 -13.42 -5.29
C ASP A 239 -16.88 -13.25 -5.76
N ALA A 240 -17.88 -13.33 -4.87
CA ALA A 240 -19.28 -13.13 -5.24
C ALA A 240 -19.76 -11.67 -5.12
N ARG A 241 -19.27 -10.93 -4.13
CA ARG A 241 -19.70 -9.55 -3.84
C ARG A 241 -18.73 -8.52 -4.42
N TYR A 242 -17.42 -8.81 -4.38
CA TYR A 242 -16.37 -7.95 -4.92
C TYR A 242 -16.27 -8.03 -6.46
N ARG A 243 -16.27 -9.23 -7.08
CA ARG A 243 -16.38 -9.32 -8.56
C ARG A 243 -17.67 -8.71 -9.07
N ARG A 244 -18.75 -8.79 -8.29
CA ARG A 244 -20.00 -8.12 -8.61
C ARG A 244 -19.74 -6.61 -8.65
N ALA A 245 -19.25 -5.99 -7.58
CA ALA A 245 -18.89 -4.56 -7.52
C ALA A 245 -17.98 -4.10 -8.68
N CYS A 246 -16.85 -4.78 -8.91
CA CYS A 246 -15.93 -4.45 -9.99
C CYS A 246 -16.55 -4.65 -11.37
N ARG A 247 -17.31 -5.74 -11.60
CA ARG A 247 -18.07 -5.92 -12.85
C ARG A 247 -19.13 -4.83 -13.04
N GLN A 248 -19.83 -4.35 -12.00
CA GLN A 248 -20.80 -3.25 -12.19
C GLN A 248 -20.08 -1.98 -12.67
N GLY A 249 -18.93 -1.68 -12.08
CA GLY A 249 -18.11 -0.53 -12.46
C GLY A 249 -17.64 -0.60 -13.91
N GLU A 250 -17.10 -1.75 -14.35
CA GLU A 250 -16.57 -1.91 -15.71
C GLU A 250 -17.67 -2.03 -16.77
N ILE A 251 -18.74 -2.79 -16.50
CA ILE A 251 -19.91 -2.87 -17.41
C ILE A 251 -20.57 -1.50 -17.56
N GLY A 252 -20.74 -0.76 -16.46
CA GLY A 252 -21.30 0.59 -16.47
C GLY A 252 -20.52 1.57 -17.33
N LYS A 253 -19.18 1.58 -17.20
CA LYS A 253 -18.30 2.38 -18.05
C LYS A 253 -18.42 1.99 -19.53
N LYS A 254 -18.43 0.69 -19.83
CA LYS A 254 -18.53 0.19 -21.21
C LYS A 254 -19.85 0.57 -21.87
N ILE A 255 -20.97 0.44 -21.15
CA ILE A 255 -22.29 0.91 -21.60
C ILE A 255 -22.26 2.41 -21.92
N ARG A 256 -21.68 3.22 -21.01
CA ARG A 256 -21.55 4.66 -21.22
C ARG A 256 -20.73 4.97 -22.48
N THR A 257 -19.58 4.32 -22.66
CA THR A 257 -18.73 4.50 -23.84
C THR A 257 -19.46 4.14 -25.13
N LEU A 258 -20.09 2.97 -25.20
CA LEU A 258 -20.85 2.53 -26.38
C LEU A 258 -22.01 3.48 -26.71
N ARG A 259 -22.71 3.96 -25.68
CA ARG A 259 -23.76 4.96 -25.84
C ARG A 259 -23.23 6.27 -26.44
N HIS A 260 -22.10 6.76 -25.95
CA HIS A 260 -21.48 7.98 -26.47
C HIS A 260 -20.95 7.81 -27.91
N LEU A 261 -20.39 6.65 -28.26
CA LEU A 261 -19.95 6.35 -29.63
C LEU A 261 -21.09 6.37 -30.64
N GLN A 262 -22.32 6.09 -30.19
CA GLN A 262 -23.53 6.16 -31.01
C GLN A 262 -24.24 7.53 -30.93
N GLY A 263 -23.70 8.50 -30.20
CA GLY A 263 -24.31 9.83 -30.01
C GLY A 263 -25.60 9.82 -29.19
N TRP A 264 -25.86 8.79 -28.38
CA TRP A 264 -27.13 8.62 -27.67
C TRP A 264 -27.13 9.27 -26.27
N THR A 265 -28.28 9.76 -25.82
CA THR A 265 -28.49 10.12 -24.41
C THR A 265 -28.88 8.91 -23.57
N GLN A 266 -28.81 9.00 -22.23
CA GLN A 266 -29.27 7.93 -21.34
C GLN A 266 -30.75 7.57 -21.60
N THR A 267 -31.56 8.56 -21.96
CA THR A 267 -32.98 8.38 -22.31
C THR A 267 -33.12 7.60 -23.62
N ASP A 268 -32.27 7.86 -24.61
CA ASP A 268 -32.28 7.16 -25.89
C ASP A 268 -31.91 5.69 -25.77
N LEU A 269 -30.90 5.39 -24.95
CA LEU A 269 -30.53 4.00 -24.64
C LEU A 269 -31.64 3.30 -23.85
N ALA A 270 -32.24 3.98 -22.86
CA ALA A 270 -33.33 3.45 -22.06
C ALA A 270 -34.57 3.11 -22.92
N ARG A 271 -34.93 3.99 -23.87
CA ARG A 271 -36.02 3.77 -24.84
C ARG A 271 -35.77 2.53 -25.69
N ARG A 272 -34.55 2.37 -26.24
CA ARG A 272 -34.14 1.20 -27.04
C ARG A 272 -34.15 -0.10 -26.23
N LEU A 273 -33.78 -0.03 -24.95
CA LEU A 273 -33.78 -1.19 -24.04
C LEU A 273 -35.16 -1.52 -23.45
N LYS A 274 -36.14 -0.62 -23.62
CA LYS A 274 -37.46 -0.66 -22.96
C LYS A 274 -37.31 -0.74 -21.44
N CYS A 275 -36.54 0.18 -20.86
CA CYS A 275 -36.40 0.35 -19.41
C CYS A 275 -36.42 1.83 -19.00
N ALA A 276 -36.50 2.10 -17.70
CA ALA A 276 -36.46 3.49 -17.21
C ALA A 276 -35.05 4.10 -17.35
N ARG A 277 -34.98 5.41 -17.62
CA ARG A 277 -33.71 6.18 -17.68
C ARG A 277 -32.89 6.03 -16.41
N ILE A 278 -33.54 6.01 -15.25
CA ILE A 278 -32.87 5.85 -13.96
C ILE A 278 -32.13 4.51 -13.88
N THR A 279 -32.63 3.46 -14.52
CA THR A 279 -31.99 2.14 -14.56
C THR A 279 -30.66 2.21 -15.32
N VAL A 280 -30.63 2.88 -16.48
CA VAL A 280 -29.40 3.12 -17.25
C VAL A 280 -28.41 3.98 -16.46
N ASN A 281 -28.88 5.04 -15.81
CA ASN A 281 -28.04 5.88 -14.94
C ASN A 281 -27.41 5.08 -13.78
N MET A 282 -28.17 4.18 -13.14
CA MET A 282 -27.63 3.33 -12.07
C MET A 282 -26.58 2.35 -12.59
N TRP A 283 -26.73 1.82 -13.80
CA TRP A 283 -25.71 0.98 -14.44
C TRP A 283 -24.45 1.79 -14.75
N GLU A 284 -24.57 2.94 -15.42
CA GLU A 284 -23.42 3.78 -15.80
C GLU A 284 -22.66 4.33 -14.59
N LYS A 285 -23.33 4.55 -13.45
CA LYS A 285 -22.69 4.92 -12.17
C LYS A 285 -22.13 3.74 -11.37
N GLY A 286 -22.31 2.50 -11.84
CA GLY A 286 -21.87 1.29 -11.15
C GLY A 286 -22.64 1.00 -9.86
N LYS A 287 -23.86 1.56 -9.70
CA LYS A 287 -24.74 1.36 -8.54
C LYS A 287 -25.60 0.10 -8.65
N SER A 288 -25.77 -0.44 -9.85
CA SER A 288 -26.39 -1.76 -10.08
C SER A 288 -25.86 -2.43 -11.36
N ILE A 289 -26.09 -3.73 -11.52
CA ILE A 289 -25.74 -4.49 -12.75
C ILE A 289 -27.01 -4.70 -13.59
N PRO A 290 -26.94 -4.55 -14.94
CA PRO A 290 -28.02 -5.00 -15.81
C PRO A 290 -28.31 -6.50 -15.62
N LYS A 291 -29.57 -6.87 -15.38
CA LYS A 291 -29.96 -8.29 -15.31
C LYS A 291 -29.66 -8.99 -16.65
N ARG A 292 -29.53 -10.31 -16.65
CA ARG A 292 -29.21 -11.14 -17.84
C ARG A 292 -30.00 -10.73 -19.10
N LYS A 293 -31.33 -10.53 -18.97
CA LYS A 293 -32.20 -10.08 -20.06
C LYS A 293 -31.75 -8.73 -20.67
N ASN A 294 -31.27 -7.80 -19.85
CA ASN A 294 -30.80 -6.50 -20.32
C ASN A 294 -29.37 -6.57 -20.88
N ILE A 295 -28.49 -7.41 -20.33
CA ILE A 295 -27.17 -7.68 -20.91
C ILE A 295 -27.32 -8.17 -22.37
N GLU A 296 -28.26 -9.09 -22.60
CA GLU A 296 -28.52 -9.63 -23.95
C GLU A 296 -29.09 -8.58 -24.91
N LYS A 297 -29.90 -7.64 -24.41
CA LYS A 297 -30.42 -6.53 -25.23
C LYS A 297 -29.32 -5.51 -25.55
N ILE A 298 -28.50 -5.16 -24.57
CA ILE A 298 -27.38 -4.22 -24.73
C ILE A 298 -26.38 -4.78 -25.75
N ALA A 299 -25.99 -6.06 -25.60
CA ALA A 299 -25.10 -6.74 -26.52
C ALA A 299 -25.63 -6.70 -27.98
N ARG A 300 -26.93 -7.03 -28.17
CA ARG A 300 -27.58 -6.96 -29.49
C ARG A 300 -27.62 -5.55 -30.08
N ILE A 301 -27.99 -4.54 -29.29
CA ILE A 301 -28.08 -3.15 -29.77
C ILE A 301 -26.72 -2.62 -30.23
N PHE A 302 -25.64 -3.03 -29.58
CA PHE A 302 -24.28 -2.58 -29.91
C PHE A 302 -23.49 -3.55 -30.81
N GLY A 303 -24.10 -4.65 -31.28
CA GLY A 303 -23.43 -5.61 -32.15
C GLY A 303 -22.28 -6.38 -31.47
N LEU A 304 -22.35 -6.57 -30.15
CA LEU A 304 -21.31 -7.25 -29.36
C LEU A 304 -21.78 -8.63 -28.91
N SER A 305 -20.83 -9.54 -28.66
CA SER A 305 -21.11 -10.75 -27.88
C SER A 305 -21.35 -10.41 -26.40
N LYS A 306 -22.06 -11.28 -25.69
CA LYS A 306 -22.30 -11.09 -24.24
C LYS A 306 -20.97 -11.10 -23.49
N GLU A 307 -20.05 -11.95 -23.93
CA GLU A 307 -18.71 -12.12 -23.39
C GLU A 307 -17.90 -10.85 -23.60
N ALA A 308 -17.96 -10.24 -24.80
CA ALA A 308 -17.32 -8.97 -25.08
C ALA A 308 -17.90 -7.82 -24.24
N LEU A 309 -19.20 -7.82 -23.92
CA LEU A 309 -19.79 -6.81 -23.04
C LEU A 309 -19.40 -7.00 -21.56
N LEU A 310 -19.16 -8.24 -21.13
CA LEU A 310 -18.86 -8.62 -19.75
C LEU A 310 -17.36 -8.64 -19.41
N MET A 311 -16.51 -8.78 -20.42
CA MET A 311 -15.05 -8.75 -20.29
C MET A 311 -14.54 -7.36 -20.69
N GLY A 312 -13.75 -6.76 -19.80
CA GLY A 312 -13.05 -5.50 -20.02
C GLY A 312 -11.78 -5.74 -20.80
#